data_AF-A0A8J4QFN4-F1
#
_entry.id   AF-A0A8J4QFN4-F1
#
_cell.length_a   1.000
_cell.length_b   1.000
_cell.length_c   1.000
_cell.angle_alpha   90.00
_cell.angle_beta   90.00
_cell.angle_gamma   90.00
#
_symmetry.space_group_name_H-M   'P 1'
#
loop_
_entity.id
_entity.type
_entity.pdbx_description
1 polymer ?
#
loop_
_entity_poly.entity_id
_entity_poly.type
_entity_poly.pdbx_seq_one_letter_code
_entity_poly.pdbx_strand_id
1 'polypeptide(L)'
;MAVDDILHTSHPLLHSNVAHANNNNKNINFVSLAKWVLKFTMWIVFLAWVALFFVIPTDFGSELYADWIGATNETLFGYTGSYLLLYSGPIIIIAFLAVPYLLISGEDQLQVQEKKTPRFRLWTFPVLVDGPLGVVSAAELIGIILFIVFVIWDVYVYTAVILGTLTDDMDPLDLWYDILLG
;
A
#
# COMPACT_ATOMS: atom_id res chain seq x y z
N MET A 1 -64.70 -4.90 -56.98
CA MET A 1 -64.82 -3.51 -56.50
C MET A 1 -64.44 -3.58 -55.02
N ALA A 2 -63.14 -3.56 -54.72
CA ALA A 2 -62.33 -2.36 -54.40
C ALA A 2 -62.86 -1.70 -53.10
N VAL A 3 -62.21 -1.86 -51.94
CA VAL A 3 -60.92 -1.26 -51.48
C VAL A 3 -61.14 0.17 -50.98
N ASP A 4 -60.47 0.51 -49.86
CA ASP A 4 -60.33 1.80 -49.16
C ASP A 4 -61.41 2.10 -48.08
N ASP A 5 -61.15 2.62 -46.87
CA ASP A 5 -59.90 2.95 -46.17
C ASP A 5 -60.21 3.28 -44.68
N ILE A 6 -59.32 2.85 -43.78
CA ILE A 6 -58.67 3.58 -42.65
C ILE A 6 -59.50 4.56 -41.76
N LEU A 7 -59.51 4.35 -40.42
CA LEU A 7 -58.74 5.13 -39.41
C LEU A 7 -59.23 4.86 -37.96
N HIS A 8 -58.30 5.01 -37.00
CA HIS A 8 -58.46 5.20 -35.54
C HIS A 8 -58.63 3.93 -34.67
N THR A 9 -57.76 3.57 -33.72
CA THR A 9 -56.64 4.28 -33.08
C THR A 9 -55.72 3.24 -32.43
N SER A 10 -54.54 3.02 -33.00
CA SER A 10 -53.44 2.34 -32.31
C SER A 10 -52.78 3.35 -31.39
N HIS A 11 -52.98 3.25 -30.08
CA HIS A 11 -52.21 4.04 -29.11
C HIS A 11 -50.76 3.51 -29.06
N PRO A 12 -49.75 4.32 -29.40
CA PRO A 12 -48.36 3.98 -29.14
C PRO A 12 -48.03 4.49 -27.74
N LEU A 13 -47.99 3.62 -26.75
CA LEU A 13 -47.41 3.93 -25.43
C LEU A 13 -45.88 3.85 -25.52
N LEU A 14 -45.28 4.84 -26.15
CA LEU A 14 -43.86 5.16 -26.00
C LEU A 14 -43.75 6.57 -25.40
N HIS A 15 -43.80 6.69 -24.08
CA HIS A 15 -43.30 7.88 -23.40
C HIS A 15 -43.06 7.61 -21.92
N SER A 16 -41.80 7.37 -21.53
CA SER A 16 -41.20 7.77 -20.24
C SER A 16 -39.86 7.09 -19.88
N ASN A 17 -39.34 6.13 -20.66
CA ASN A 17 -38.10 5.44 -20.26
C ASN A 17 -36.78 6.11 -20.69
N VAL A 18 -36.80 7.26 -21.37
CA VAL A 18 -35.58 7.86 -21.94
C VAL A 18 -34.86 8.84 -21.00
N ALA A 19 -35.52 9.32 -19.94
CA ALA A 19 -34.90 10.28 -19.01
C ALA A 19 -34.19 9.63 -17.79
N HIS A 20 -34.37 8.34 -17.55
CA HIS A 20 -33.91 7.66 -16.31
C HIS A 20 -32.70 6.72 -16.48
N ALA A 21 -32.03 6.74 -17.64
CA ALA A 21 -30.90 5.84 -17.94
C ALA A 21 -29.51 6.50 -17.86
N ASN A 22 -29.43 7.83 -17.63
CA ASN A 22 -28.15 8.56 -17.64
C ASN A 22 -27.58 8.85 -16.25
N ASN A 23 -28.36 8.70 -15.16
CA ASN A 23 -27.87 8.95 -13.80
C ASN A 23 -27.15 7.72 -13.22
N ASN A 24 -27.66 6.54 -13.52
CA ASN A 24 -27.20 5.22 -13.12
C ASN A 24 -25.80 4.92 -13.68
N ASN A 25 -25.55 5.19 -14.96
CA ASN A 25 -24.22 4.94 -15.56
C ASN A 25 -23.10 5.83 -14.95
N LYS A 26 -23.38 7.11 -14.69
CA LYS A 26 -22.41 8.04 -14.07
C LYS A 26 -22.05 7.64 -12.64
N ASN A 27 -23.04 7.22 -11.86
CA ASN A 27 -22.84 6.79 -10.47
C ASN A 27 -22.02 5.50 -10.37
N ILE A 28 -22.26 4.54 -11.28
CA ILE A 28 -21.52 3.26 -11.32
C ILE A 28 -20.03 3.49 -11.62
N ASN A 29 -19.70 4.37 -12.56
CA ASN A 29 -18.31 4.69 -12.92
C ASN A 29 -17.58 5.43 -11.78
N PHE A 30 -18.26 6.35 -11.08
CA PHE A 30 -17.68 7.07 -9.94
C PHE A 30 -17.44 6.14 -8.74
N VAL A 31 -18.38 5.24 -8.44
CA VAL A 31 -18.22 4.24 -7.38
C VAL A 31 -17.07 3.27 -7.70
N SER A 32 -16.94 2.83 -8.95
CA SER A 32 -15.83 1.98 -9.39
C SER A 32 -14.48 2.69 -9.26
N LEU A 33 -14.41 3.96 -9.67
CA LEU A 33 -13.21 4.79 -9.53
C LEU A 33 -12.84 5.01 -8.06
N ALA A 34 -13.82 5.32 -7.21
CA ALA A 34 -13.62 5.51 -5.77
C ALA A 34 -13.07 4.24 -5.09
N LYS A 35 -13.60 3.06 -5.44
CA LYS A 35 -13.06 1.76 -4.97
C LYS A 35 -11.61 1.57 -5.37
N TRP A 36 -11.28 1.87 -6.64
CA TRP A 36 -9.94 1.75 -7.16
C TRP A 36 -9.00 2.70 -6.42
N VAL A 37 -9.33 3.99 -6.35
CA VAL A 37 -8.53 4.99 -5.64
C VAL A 37 -8.28 4.57 -4.20
N LEU A 38 -9.31 4.17 -3.47
CA LEU A 38 -9.19 3.80 -2.06
C LEU A 38 -8.29 2.56 -1.86
N LYS A 39 -8.38 1.58 -2.75
CA LYS A 39 -7.50 0.40 -2.78
C LYS A 39 -6.05 0.77 -3.07
N PHE A 40 -5.82 1.65 -4.03
CA PHE A 40 -4.47 2.15 -4.34
C PHE A 40 -3.90 3.00 -3.20
N THR A 41 -4.72 3.86 -2.57
CA THR A 41 -4.31 4.65 -1.42
C THR A 41 -3.86 3.76 -0.27
N MET A 42 -4.62 2.72 0.09
CA MET A 42 -4.19 1.75 1.12
C MET A 42 -2.85 1.09 0.76
N TRP A 43 -2.69 0.69 -0.50
CA TRP A 43 -1.47 0.04 -0.97
C TRP A 43 -0.27 0.97 -0.90
N ILE A 44 -0.43 2.24 -1.31
CA ILE A 44 0.60 3.28 -1.23
C ILE A 44 0.99 3.55 0.22
N VAL A 45 0.03 3.70 1.14
CA VAL A 45 0.31 3.92 2.57
C VAL A 45 1.12 2.75 3.13
N PHE A 46 0.73 1.52 2.80
CA PHE A 46 1.47 0.34 3.24
C PHE A 46 2.89 0.28 2.66
N LEU A 47 3.03 0.51 1.35
CA LEU A 47 4.34 0.47 0.69
C LEU A 47 5.26 1.59 1.18
N ALA A 48 4.74 2.80 1.36
CA ALA A 48 5.51 3.91 1.90
C ALA A 48 5.99 3.62 3.33
N TRP A 49 5.13 3.03 4.16
CA TRP A 49 5.50 2.62 5.51
C TRP A 49 6.54 1.50 5.52
N VAL A 50 6.40 0.49 4.68
CA VAL A 50 7.42 -0.57 4.53
C VAL A 50 8.73 0.02 4.02
N ALA A 51 8.68 0.87 2.99
CA ALA A 51 9.85 1.55 2.43
C ALA A 51 10.57 2.42 3.47
N LEU A 52 9.84 3.03 4.41
CA LEU A 52 10.42 3.80 5.49
C LEU A 52 11.42 2.95 6.31
N PHE A 53 11.14 1.66 6.56
CA PHE A 53 12.11 0.77 7.22
C PHE A 53 13.39 0.54 6.43
N PHE A 54 13.32 0.57 5.10
CA PHE A 54 14.52 0.48 4.25
C PHE A 54 15.33 1.77 4.26
N VAL A 55 14.68 2.90 4.53
CA VAL A 55 15.33 4.21 4.56
C VAL A 55 15.94 4.49 5.94
N ILE A 56 15.37 4.00 7.04
CA ILE A 56 15.92 4.17 8.42
C ILE A 56 17.45 3.96 8.52
N PRO A 57 18.07 2.91 7.95
CA PRO A 57 19.52 2.72 8.05
C PRO A 57 20.37 3.73 7.25
N THR A 58 19.76 4.61 6.46
CA THR A 58 20.45 5.69 5.74
C THR A 58 20.51 6.96 6.58
N ASP A 59 21.46 7.86 6.29
CA ASP A 59 21.61 9.14 7.02
C ASP A 59 20.29 9.92 7.06
N PHE A 60 19.61 10.02 5.91
CA PHE A 60 18.31 10.68 5.81
C PHE A 60 17.22 9.99 6.65
N GLY A 61 17.18 8.65 6.65
CA GLY A 61 16.15 7.93 7.40
C GLY A 61 16.35 7.95 8.90
N SER A 62 17.60 7.96 9.36
CA SER A 62 17.91 8.07 10.79
C SER A 62 17.55 9.45 11.33
N GLU A 63 17.79 10.52 10.56
CA GLU A 63 17.34 11.88 10.87
C GLU A 63 15.81 11.97 10.90
N LEU A 64 15.11 11.48 9.85
CA LEU A 64 13.65 11.44 9.82
C LEU A 64 13.05 10.64 10.99
N TYR A 65 13.69 9.53 11.38
CA TYR A 65 13.25 8.71 12.49
C TYR A 65 13.37 9.46 13.83
N ALA A 66 14.50 10.13 14.05
CA ALA A 66 14.73 10.94 15.25
C ALA A 66 13.76 12.12 15.33
N ASP A 67 13.53 12.82 14.21
CA ASP A 67 12.56 13.92 14.11
C ASP A 67 11.13 13.44 14.38
N TRP A 68 10.72 12.29 13.81
CA TRP A 68 9.39 11.74 14.04
C TRP A 68 9.15 11.42 15.51
N ILE A 69 10.11 10.72 16.13
CA ILE A 69 10.05 10.35 17.54
C ILE A 69 10.07 11.62 18.40
N GLY A 70 10.95 12.59 18.13
CA GLY A 70 10.97 13.89 18.84
C GLY A 70 9.63 14.62 18.77
N ALA A 71 9.10 14.78 17.56
CA ALA A 71 7.83 15.48 17.32
C ALA A 71 6.63 14.80 17.98
N THR A 72 6.61 13.47 18.08
CA THR A 72 5.51 12.73 18.71
C THR A 72 5.70 12.54 20.22
N ASN A 73 6.94 12.52 20.71
CA ASN A 73 7.23 12.41 22.14
C ASN A 73 6.75 13.62 22.93
N GLU A 74 6.81 14.82 22.34
CA GLU A 74 6.33 16.05 22.96
C GLU A 74 4.79 16.16 22.97
N THR A 75 4.10 15.26 22.26
CA THR A 75 2.64 15.23 22.19
C THR A 75 2.03 14.34 23.27
N LEU A 76 0.70 14.21 23.27
CA LEU A 76 -0.07 13.39 24.23
C LEU A 76 0.32 11.90 24.25
N PHE A 77 1.07 11.42 23.25
CA PHE A 77 1.44 10.01 23.12
C PHE A 77 2.67 9.63 23.95
N GLY A 78 3.57 10.59 24.24
CA GLY A 78 4.81 10.35 24.95
C GLY A 78 5.73 9.33 24.26
N TYR A 79 6.85 8.99 24.91
CA TYR A 79 7.88 8.11 24.33
C TYR A 79 7.31 6.77 23.83
N THR A 80 6.53 6.09 24.67
CA THR A 80 5.92 4.79 24.32
C THR A 80 4.89 4.91 23.20
N GLY A 81 4.10 5.97 23.19
CA GLY A 81 3.06 6.15 22.17
C GLY A 81 3.63 6.52 20.80
N SER A 82 4.79 7.17 20.73
CA SER A 82 5.49 7.46 19.48
C SER A 82 5.88 6.19 18.73
N TYR A 83 6.41 5.18 19.43
CA TYR A 83 6.67 3.87 18.83
C TYR A 83 5.38 3.19 18.37
N LEU A 84 4.33 3.22 19.19
CA LEU A 84 3.05 2.65 18.79
C LEU A 84 2.52 3.34 17.54
N LEU A 85 2.59 4.66 17.42
CA LEU A 85 2.17 5.39 16.24
C LEU A 85 3.04 5.08 15.02
N LEU A 86 4.36 4.98 15.18
CA LEU A 86 5.26 4.66 14.08
C LEU A 86 5.03 3.24 13.53
N TYR A 87 4.82 2.25 14.42
CA TYR A 87 4.64 0.85 14.02
C TYR A 87 3.19 0.47 13.69
N SER A 88 2.20 1.11 14.31
CA SER A 88 0.78 0.75 14.14
C SER A 88 -0.06 1.84 13.47
N GLY A 89 0.40 3.09 13.44
CA GLY A 89 -0.31 4.22 12.83
C GLY A 89 -0.73 3.96 11.39
N PRO A 90 0.16 3.47 10.51
CA PRO A 90 -0.22 3.14 9.13
C PRO A 90 -1.26 2.03 9.03
N ILE A 91 -1.21 1.04 9.92
CA ILE A 91 -2.24 -0.01 10.00
C ILE A 91 -3.59 0.56 10.43
N ILE A 92 -3.59 1.47 11.41
CA ILE A 92 -4.79 2.18 11.87
C ILE A 92 -5.37 3.04 10.74
N ILE A 93 -4.53 3.79 10.01
CA ILE A 93 -4.94 4.58 8.85
C ILE A 93 -5.60 3.69 7.80
N ILE A 94 -4.97 2.56 7.45
CA ILE A 94 -5.55 1.60 6.50
C ILE A 94 -6.90 1.06 7.01
N ALA A 95 -7.02 0.75 8.30
CA ALA A 95 -8.27 0.29 8.89
C ALA A 95 -9.39 1.34 8.77
N PHE A 96 -9.07 2.61 9.02
CA PHE A 96 -10.03 3.71 8.81
C PHE A 96 -10.42 3.87 7.34
N LEU A 97 -9.47 3.76 6.40
CA LEU A 97 -9.77 3.77 4.96
C LEU A 97 -10.58 2.53 4.54
N ALA A 98 -10.44 1.42 5.25
CA ALA A 98 -11.14 0.17 4.94
C ALA A 98 -12.64 0.26 5.19
N VAL A 99 -13.08 1.06 6.16
CA VAL A 99 -14.50 1.25 6.47
C VAL A 99 -15.31 1.76 5.25
N PRO A 100 -14.98 2.92 4.64
CA PRO A 100 -15.69 3.36 3.44
C PRO A 100 -15.47 2.43 2.25
N TYR A 101 -14.30 1.78 2.13
CA TYR A 101 -14.05 0.80 1.06
C TYR A 101 -15.01 -0.39 1.14
N LEU A 102 -15.21 -0.92 2.34
CA LEU A 102 -16.12 -2.02 2.61
C LEU A 102 -17.58 -1.60 2.44
N LEU A 103 -17.96 -0.40 2.88
CA LEU A 103 -19.31 0.12 2.68
C LEU A 103 -19.65 0.23 1.20
N ILE A 104 -18.73 0.76 0.40
CA ILE A 104 -18.90 0.94 -1.04
C ILE A 104 -18.80 -0.42 -1.78
N SER A 105 -17.99 -1.37 -1.28
CA SER A 105 -17.84 -2.71 -1.86
C SER A 105 -18.91 -3.72 -1.44
N GLY A 106 -19.60 -3.49 -0.32
CA GLY A 106 -20.60 -4.41 0.23
C GLY A 106 -21.79 -4.66 -0.68
N GLU A 107 -22.17 -3.67 -1.49
CA GLU A 107 -23.26 -3.79 -2.48
C GLU A 107 -22.93 -4.81 -3.59
N ASP A 108 -21.64 -4.95 -3.94
CA ASP A 108 -21.18 -5.85 -5.00
C ASP A 108 -20.99 -7.28 -4.49
N GLN A 109 -20.68 -7.46 -3.19
CA GLN A 109 -20.30 -8.76 -2.63
C GLN A 109 -21.50 -9.62 -2.22
N LEU A 110 -22.65 -9.02 -1.91
CA LEU A 110 -23.86 -9.76 -1.53
C LEU A 110 -24.50 -10.53 -2.70
N GLN A 111 -24.20 -10.17 -3.96
CA GLN A 111 -24.68 -10.89 -5.15
C GLN A 111 -23.68 -11.90 -5.72
N VAL A 112 -22.47 -12.00 -5.16
CA VAL A 112 -21.38 -12.85 -5.68
C VAL A 112 -21.31 -14.21 -4.96
N GLN A 113 -22.15 -14.48 -3.96
CA GLN A 113 -22.17 -15.79 -3.31
C GLN A 113 -22.85 -16.90 -4.17
N GLU A 114 -23.48 -16.55 -5.28
CA GLU A 114 -23.96 -17.52 -6.29
C GLU A 114 -23.50 -17.14 -7.69
N LYS A 115 -22.20 -17.28 -8.00
CA LYS A 115 -21.74 -17.67 -9.35
C LYS A 115 -20.24 -17.92 -9.36
N LYS A 116 -19.92 -19.21 -9.51
CA LYS A 116 -18.70 -19.74 -10.12
C LYS A 116 -17.42 -19.30 -9.43
N THR A 117 -16.95 -20.17 -8.55
CA THR A 117 -15.52 -20.34 -8.23
C THR A 117 -14.66 -19.99 -9.44
N PRO A 118 -13.88 -18.90 -9.40
CA PRO A 118 -12.84 -18.70 -10.40
C PRO A 118 -11.87 -19.85 -10.20
N ARG A 119 -11.88 -20.78 -11.16
CA ARG A 119 -10.81 -21.73 -11.38
C ARG A 119 -9.56 -20.89 -11.64
N PHE A 120 -8.87 -20.49 -10.57
CA PHE A 120 -7.52 -19.99 -10.62
C PHE A 120 -6.70 -21.13 -11.21
N ARG A 121 -6.59 -21.14 -12.55
CA ARG A 121 -5.42 -21.69 -13.20
C ARG A 121 -4.29 -20.84 -12.65
N LEU A 122 -3.63 -21.37 -11.63
CA LEU A 122 -2.23 -21.15 -11.34
C LEU A 122 -1.50 -21.19 -12.68
N TRP A 123 -1.41 -20.04 -13.33
CA TRP A 123 -0.67 -19.83 -14.57
C TRP A 123 0.79 -19.83 -14.19
N THR A 124 1.25 -21.03 -13.88
CA THR A 124 2.46 -21.63 -14.37
C THR A 124 3.60 -20.64 -14.63
N PHE A 125 4.22 -20.17 -13.57
CA PHE A 125 5.68 -20.21 -13.50
C PHE A 125 6.10 -20.81 -12.14
N PRO A 126 5.94 -22.14 -11.95
CA PRO A 126 6.60 -22.86 -10.89
C PRO A 126 8.00 -23.17 -11.42
N VAL A 127 8.94 -22.24 -11.25
CA VAL A 127 10.34 -22.47 -11.59
C VAL A 127 11.11 -22.68 -10.29
N LEU A 128 10.72 -23.68 -9.51
CA LEU A 128 11.63 -24.59 -8.80
C LEU A 128 10.81 -25.66 -8.03
N VAL A 129 10.40 -26.65 -8.82
CA VAL A 129 10.27 -28.09 -8.54
C VAL A 129 9.39 -28.61 -7.39
N ASP A 130 8.48 -29.51 -7.77
CA ASP A 130 7.74 -30.45 -6.92
C ASP A 130 8.67 -31.21 -5.95
N GLY A 131 8.74 -30.76 -4.69
CA GLY A 131 9.50 -31.42 -3.62
C GLY A 131 8.72 -31.45 -2.30
N PRO A 132 9.04 -32.38 -1.38
CA PRO A 132 8.28 -32.65 -0.15
C PRO A 132 8.26 -31.47 0.86
N LEU A 133 8.98 -30.39 0.58
CA LEU A 133 9.03 -29.15 1.37
C LEU A 133 8.18 -28.03 0.76
N GLY A 134 6.99 -28.38 0.25
CA GLY A 134 5.86 -27.47 0.04
C GLY A 134 6.19 -26.07 -0.49
N VAL A 135 6.17 -25.93 -1.82
CA VAL A 135 5.80 -24.70 -2.56
C VAL A 135 6.25 -23.38 -1.92
N VAL A 136 7.54 -23.07 -2.02
CA VAL A 136 7.99 -21.67 -1.96
C VAL A 136 7.84 -21.11 -3.37
N SER A 137 6.91 -20.19 -3.58
CA SER A 137 6.75 -19.45 -4.83
C SER A 137 8.06 -18.77 -5.21
N ALA A 138 8.35 -18.64 -6.52
CA ALA A 138 9.52 -17.87 -6.97
C ALA A 138 9.53 -16.44 -6.41
N ALA A 139 8.33 -15.86 -6.18
CA ALA A 139 8.13 -14.57 -5.52
C ALA A 139 8.55 -14.57 -4.04
N GLU A 140 8.38 -15.69 -3.33
CA GLU A 140 8.79 -15.82 -1.93
C GLU A 140 10.31 -16.03 -1.85
N LEU A 141 10.90 -16.81 -2.76
CA LEU A 141 12.35 -16.98 -2.82
C LEU A 141 13.06 -15.65 -3.13
N ILE A 142 12.59 -14.87 -4.11
CA ILE A 142 13.15 -13.54 -4.39
C ILE A 142 12.95 -12.61 -3.20
N GLY A 143 11.81 -12.67 -2.52
CA GLY A 143 11.55 -11.90 -1.29
C GLY A 143 12.55 -12.24 -0.18
N ILE A 144 12.80 -13.52 0.07
CA ILE A 144 13.77 -13.99 1.08
C ILE A 144 15.20 -13.58 0.72
N ILE A 145 15.59 -13.72 -0.56
CA ILE A 145 16.93 -13.31 -1.01
C ILE A 145 17.11 -11.80 -0.85
N LEU A 146 16.14 -11.00 -1.29
CA LEU A 146 16.16 -9.54 -1.12
C LEU A 146 16.21 -9.15 0.36
N PHE A 147 15.48 -9.86 1.22
CA PHE A 147 15.51 -9.65 2.67
C PHE A 147 16.89 -9.96 3.27
N ILE A 148 17.54 -11.06 2.88
CA ILE A 148 18.89 -11.39 3.35
C ILE A 148 19.91 -10.35 2.88
N VAL A 149 19.86 -9.96 1.60
CA VAL A 149 20.72 -8.89 1.07
C VAL A 149 20.50 -7.59 1.82
N PHE A 150 19.25 -7.25 2.15
CA PHE A 150 18.91 -6.09 2.95
C PHE A 150 19.52 -6.15 4.36
N VAL A 151 19.37 -7.28 5.08
CA VAL A 151 19.96 -7.44 6.42
C VAL A 151 21.49 -7.32 6.37
N ILE A 152 22.14 -7.90 5.36
CA ILE A 152 23.60 -7.77 5.19
C ILE A 152 23.99 -6.32 4.91
N TRP A 153 23.24 -5.62 4.05
CA TRP A 153 23.46 -4.21 3.74
C TRP A 153 23.30 -3.33 4.98
N ASP A 154 22.24 -3.52 5.75
CA ASP A 154 21.96 -2.80 6.99
C ASP A 154 23.11 -2.98 8.00
N VAL A 155 23.51 -4.23 8.26
CA VAL A 155 24.65 -4.54 9.13
C VAL A 155 25.95 -3.94 8.61
N TYR A 156 26.17 -3.95 7.29
CA TYR A 156 27.36 -3.36 6.67
C TYR A 156 27.41 -1.84 6.89
N VAL A 157 26.33 -1.13 6.57
CA VAL A 157 26.23 0.32 6.75
C VAL A 157 26.38 0.67 8.24
N TYR A 158 25.66 -0.01 9.11
CA TYR A 158 25.73 0.20 10.56
C TYR A 158 27.15 0.01 11.10
N THR A 159 27.84 -1.06 10.67
CA THR A 159 29.23 -1.33 11.06
C THR A 159 30.20 -0.30 10.49
N ALA A 160 30.01 0.13 9.24
CA ALA A 160 30.85 1.12 8.57
C ALA A 160 30.75 2.50 9.24
N VAL A 161 29.54 2.92 9.62
CA VAL A 161 29.32 4.17 10.37
C VAL A 161 30.04 4.11 11.71
N ILE A 162 29.85 3.04 12.48
CA ILE A 162 30.51 2.87 13.78
C ILE A 162 32.04 2.90 13.64
N LEU A 163 32.59 2.15 12.68
CA LEU A 163 34.03 2.11 12.49
C LEU A 163 34.59 3.45 12.00
N GLY A 164 33.85 4.18 11.17
CA GLY A 164 34.18 5.54 10.75
C GLY A 164 34.27 6.49 11.94
N THR A 165 33.25 6.50 12.81
CA THR A 165 33.26 7.34 14.02
C THR A 165 34.40 7.02 14.98
N LEU A 166 34.77 5.74 15.13
CA LEU A 166 35.90 5.34 15.97
C LEU A 166 37.26 5.69 15.37
N THR A 167 37.35 5.80 14.05
CA THR A 167 38.60 6.17 13.37
C THR A 167 38.81 7.69 13.40
N ASP A 168 37.72 8.46 13.30
CA ASP A 168 37.71 9.92 13.44
C ASP A 168 38.17 10.36 14.85
N ASP A 169 37.69 9.66 15.89
CA ASP A 169 38.09 9.91 17.29
C ASP A 169 39.57 9.53 17.59
N MET A 170 40.23 8.82 16.68
CA MET A 170 41.64 8.43 16.79
C MET A 170 42.58 9.20 15.86
N ASP A 171 42.11 10.23 15.13
CA ASP A 171 42.99 11.03 14.29
C ASP A 171 43.91 11.91 15.17
N PRO A 172 45.23 11.63 15.26
CA PRO A 172 46.11 12.31 16.20
C PRO A 172 46.26 13.80 15.87
N LEU A 173 45.94 14.20 14.64
CA LEU A 173 46.14 15.55 14.11
C LEU A 173 45.24 16.60 14.77
N ASP A 174 44.03 16.24 15.19
CA ASP A 174 43.12 17.16 15.90
C ASP A 174 43.60 17.45 17.33
N LEU A 175 44.16 16.44 18.01
CA LEU A 175 44.84 16.61 19.30
C LEU A 175 46.07 17.52 19.21
N TRP A 176 46.82 17.47 18.10
CA TRP A 176 47.96 18.38 17.89
C TRP A 176 47.52 19.81 17.59
N TYR A 177 46.41 20.01 16.87
CA TYR A 177 45.87 21.34 16.59
C TYR A 177 45.37 22.04 17.86
N ASP A 178 44.66 21.34 18.73
CA ASP A 178 44.19 21.89 20.01
C ASP A 178 45.35 22.21 20.98
N ILE A 179 46.44 21.44 20.95
CA ILE A 179 47.65 21.70 21.78
C ILE A 179 48.50 22.86 21.22
N LEU A 180 48.49 23.10 19.91
CA LEU A 180 49.30 24.16 19.27
C LEU A 180 48.61 25.52 19.17
N LEU A 181 47.28 25.57 19.19
CA LEU A 181 46.49 26.80 19.03
C LEU A 181 45.67 27.22 20.26
N GLY A 182 45.65 26.42 21.33
CA GLY A 182 45.15 26.78 22.66
C GLY A 182 46.21 27.40 23.56
#